data_AF-A0A8C7BIZ3-F1
#
_entry.id   AF-A0A8C7BIZ3-F1
#
_cell.length_a   1.000
_cell.length_b   1.000
_cell.length_c   1.000
_cell.angle_alpha   90.00
_cell.angle_beta   90.00
_cell.angle_gamma   90.00
#
_symmetry.space_group_name_H-M   'P 1'
#
loop_
_entity.id
_entity.type
_entity.pdbx_description
1 polymer ?
#
loop_
_entity_poly.entity_id
_entity_poly.type
_entity_poly.pdbx_seq_one_letter_code
_entity_poly.pdbx_strand_id
1 'polypeptide(L)'
;MPRLYAKKMKFSFFSADQLYYIAIIKPDAVIGRKSQEIKQKIIKAGFVIEMEDKRLLTEQQVRDFYHRIADQPDFEEFVLFMTSSLSHILVVSQGNEEQPTLGETGPNPKTEDEEINEDHPAVVIPPGMKKKRDSLQEYLERQHISQFCDVEETVTNVNHFIDVFFPDFKNMKNLKLEKILALLQPALFQEKKEDVLKIIEDEGFKILLQRQIVLSKEEAQTLCKEYENEDYFGKLIEKMTSGPSLALVLVRDHGLQHWKELIGPSSVQKAKESVPESLCARFAMEGLPINQLYGSDSLEAAEREIQYFFPPQSTLALLKPHLTQEQREEILKLVREAGFEITQMKEMLLNEEEAEKIYSKIKGKDFYQDVVEMLTEGPSLVMVLTRWNAVSEWRRLMGPVEPEEAKILSPDSIRARFGRSILKNAVHGSSNTYEAMESINRIFADFVPETPERNLSTVPF
;
A
#
# COMPACT_ATOMS: atom_id res chain seq x y z
N MET A 1 -26.35 22.50 -27.22
CA MET A 1 -24.87 22.62 -27.25
C MET A 1 -24.45 23.50 -26.09
N PRO A 2 -23.36 23.22 -25.34
CA PRO A 2 -22.35 22.13 -25.43
C PRO A 2 -22.36 21.22 -24.16
N ARG A 3 -22.21 19.89 -24.19
CA ARG A 3 -20.98 19.04 -24.24
C ARG A 3 -19.75 19.60 -23.48
N LEU A 4 -19.32 18.93 -22.40
CA LEU A 4 -17.93 18.46 -22.21
C LEU A 4 -17.76 17.55 -20.96
N TYR A 5 -17.49 16.27 -21.24
CA TYR A 5 -16.63 15.30 -20.54
C TYR A 5 -16.61 15.20 -19.00
N ALA A 6 -17.39 14.26 -18.46
CA ALA A 6 -17.02 13.54 -17.24
C ALA A 6 -16.04 12.41 -17.61
N LYS A 7 -14.77 12.59 -17.27
CA LYS A 7 -13.73 11.56 -17.38
C LYS A 7 -14.01 10.52 -16.30
N LYS A 8 -14.64 9.40 -16.66
CA LYS A 8 -14.69 8.19 -15.83
C LYS A 8 -13.25 7.82 -15.45
N MET A 9 -12.90 7.91 -14.17
CA MET A 9 -11.74 7.22 -13.65
C MET A 9 -12.05 5.72 -13.74
N LYS A 10 -11.50 5.09 -14.77
CA LYS A 10 -11.39 3.64 -14.83
C LYS A 10 -10.45 3.25 -13.71
N PHE A 11 -10.94 2.46 -12.75
CA PHE A 11 -10.08 1.57 -11.99
C PHE A 11 -9.25 0.77 -13.00
N SER A 12 -7.94 0.79 -12.86
CA SER A 12 -7.05 -0.02 -13.67
C SER A 12 -7.28 -1.48 -13.28
N PHE A 13 -8.17 -2.13 -14.02
CA PHE A 13 -8.17 -3.58 -14.14
C PHE A 13 -6.80 -3.99 -14.66
N PHE A 14 -6.12 -4.87 -13.91
CA PHE A 14 -4.86 -5.47 -14.30
C PHE A 14 -4.99 -6.12 -15.68
N SER A 15 -4.13 -5.72 -16.61
CA SER A 15 -4.06 -6.33 -17.94
C SER A 15 -3.35 -7.69 -17.80
N ALA A 16 -3.96 -8.73 -18.37
CA ALA A 16 -3.41 -10.09 -18.37
C ALA A 16 -2.23 -10.29 -19.35
N ASP A 17 -1.69 -9.20 -19.93
CA ASP A 17 -0.72 -9.23 -21.03
C ASP A 17 0.59 -8.48 -20.70
N GLN A 18 1.08 -8.55 -19.46
CA GLN A 18 2.36 -7.92 -19.12
C GLN A 18 3.54 -8.78 -19.59
N LEU A 19 4.35 -8.23 -20.49
CA LEU A 19 5.58 -8.87 -20.98
C LEU A 19 6.69 -8.80 -19.93
N TYR A 20 7.30 -9.95 -19.62
CA TYR A 20 8.44 -10.09 -18.72
C TYR A 20 9.72 -10.40 -19.48
N TYR A 21 10.83 -10.05 -18.86
CA TYR A 21 12.20 -10.29 -19.30
C TYR A 21 12.99 -10.88 -18.14
N ILE A 22 13.97 -11.73 -18.44
CA ILE A 22 14.95 -12.17 -17.44
C ILE A 22 16.29 -11.56 -17.82
N ALA A 23 16.89 -10.84 -16.88
CA ALA A 23 18.21 -10.27 -17.04
C ALA A 23 19.20 -10.97 -16.06
N ILE A 24 20.30 -11.50 -16.59
CA ILE A 24 21.38 -12.09 -15.80
C ILE A 24 22.59 -11.17 -15.87
N ILE A 25 22.93 -10.57 -14.72
CA ILE A 25 24.19 -9.84 -14.54
C ILE A 25 25.29 -10.87 -14.25
N LYS A 26 26.32 -10.86 -15.09
CA LYS A 26 27.45 -11.81 -15.07
C LYS A 26 28.31 -11.66 -13.81
N PRO A 27 29.03 -12.71 -13.39
CA PRO A 27 29.80 -12.69 -12.15
C PRO A 27 30.88 -11.60 -12.07
N ASP A 28 31.53 -11.24 -13.17
CA ASP A 28 32.55 -10.18 -13.23
C ASP A 28 31.98 -8.79 -12.86
N ALA A 29 30.77 -8.48 -13.32
CA ALA A 29 30.06 -7.25 -13.01
C ALA A 29 29.58 -7.23 -11.54
N VAL A 30 29.23 -8.39 -10.99
CA VAL A 30 28.89 -8.55 -9.57
C VAL A 30 30.13 -8.31 -8.70
N ILE A 31 31.26 -8.95 -9.01
CA ILE A 31 32.54 -8.77 -8.31
C ILE A 31 33.02 -7.31 -8.42
N GLY A 32 32.89 -6.71 -9.61
CA GLY A 32 33.22 -5.32 -9.88
C GLY A 32 32.27 -4.29 -9.25
N ARG A 33 31.27 -4.71 -8.46
CA ARG A 33 30.22 -3.87 -7.84
C ARG A 33 29.41 -3.02 -8.83
N LYS A 34 29.35 -3.42 -10.10
CA LYS A 34 28.60 -2.74 -11.15
C LYS A 34 27.10 -3.07 -11.15
N SER A 35 26.67 -4.06 -10.37
CA SER A 35 25.25 -4.48 -10.36
C SER A 35 24.28 -3.34 -10.07
N GLN A 36 24.61 -2.42 -9.16
CA GLN A 36 23.70 -1.31 -8.81
C GLN A 36 23.57 -0.30 -9.95
N GLU A 37 24.67 -0.01 -10.65
CA GLU A 37 24.68 0.86 -11.82
C GLU A 37 23.82 0.26 -12.95
N ILE A 38 23.96 -1.04 -13.20
CA ILE A 38 23.18 -1.77 -14.22
C ILE A 38 21.68 -1.71 -13.90
N LYS A 39 21.30 -1.96 -12.64
CA LYS A 39 19.89 -1.84 -12.20
C LYS A 39 19.33 -0.43 -12.38
N GLN A 40 20.08 0.60 -12.00
CA GLN A 40 19.67 1.99 -12.19
C GLN A 40 19.44 2.33 -13.66
N LYS A 41 20.28 1.80 -14.56
CA LYS A 41 20.11 2.00 -16.01
C LYS A 41 18.88 1.27 -16.56
N ILE A 42 18.58 0.06 -16.08
CA ILE A 42 17.33 -0.67 -16.40
C ILE A 42 16.10 0.16 -15.97
N ILE A 43 16.11 0.71 -14.74
CA ILE A 43 15.03 1.54 -14.22
C ILE A 43 14.88 2.83 -15.03
N LYS A 44 16.00 3.50 -15.35
CA LYS A 44 16.02 4.73 -16.16
C LYS A 44 15.48 4.51 -17.58
N ALA A 45 15.60 3.29 -18.10
CA ALA A 45 15.04 2.90 -19.40
C ALA A 45 13.52 2.70 -19.38
N GLY A 46 12.86 2.84 -18.22
CA GLY A 46 11.42 2.69 -18.08
C GLY A 46 10.98 1.24 -17.80
N PHE A 47 11.90 0.38 -17.37
CA PHE A 47 11.59 -0.98 -16.93
C PHE A 47 11.52 -1.07 -15.41
N VAL A 48 10.71 -2.00 -14.90
CA VAL A 48 10.54 -2.23 -13.46
C VAL A 48 11.19 -3.56 -13.11
N ILE A 49 12.04 -3.56 -12.07
CA ILE A 49 12.62 -4.79 -11.52
C ILE A 49 11.59 -5.36 -10.54
N GLU A 50 10.98 -6.49 -10.92
CA GLU A 50 9.91 -7.15 -10.16
C GLU A 50 10.48 -8.05 -9.06
N MET A 51 11.60 -8.72 -9.36
CA MET A 51 12.32 -9.59 -8.43
C MET A 51 13.80 -9.60 -8.73
N GLU A 52 14.59 -9.90 -7.71
CA GLU A 52 16.02 -10.14 -7.83
C GLU A 52 16.44 -11.32 -6.96
N ASP A 53 17.40 -12.09 -7.46
CA ASP A 53 18.04 -13.18 -6.73
C ASP A 53 19.54 -13.21 -7.06
N LYS A 54 20.36 -13.49 -6.05
CA LYS A 54 21.82 -13.65 -6.20
C LYS A 54 22.19 -15.07 -5.88
N ARG A 55 22.63 -15.82 -6.88
CA ARG A 55 23.01 -17.23 -6.71
C ARG A 55 24.15 -17.67 -7.62
N LEU A 56 24.74 -18.79 -7.25
CA LEU A 56 25.58 -19.58 -8.13
C LEU A 56 24.67 -20.32 -9.10
N LEU A 57 24.90 -20.17 -10.40
CA LEU A 57 24.21 -20.94 -11.42
C LEU A 57 24.82 -22.33 -11.50
N THR A 58 24.00 -23.35 -11.74
CA THR A 58 24.49 -24.70 -12.06
C THR A 58 24.89 -24.78 -13.53
N GLU A 59 25.77 -25.73 -13.89
CA GLU A 59 26.13 -25.95 -15.30
C GLU A 59 24.90 -26.16 -16.19
N GLN A 60 23.90 -26.92 -15.69
CA GLN A 60 22.65 -27.15 -16.39
C GLN A 60 21.89 -25.83 -16.65
N GLN A 61 21.76 -24.97 -15.62
CA GLN A 61 21.08 -23.67 -15.77
C GLN A 61 21.79 -22.75 -16.77
N VAL A 62 23.12 -22.75 -16.78
CA VAL A 62 23.90 -21.96 -17.74
C VAL A 62 23.71 -22.52 -19.16
N ARG A 63 23.78 -23.84 -19.34
CA ARG A 63 23.60 -24.47 -20.65
C ARG A 63 22.18 -24.24 -21.20
N ASP A 64 21.18 -24.29 -20.34
CA ASP A 64 19.78 -24.06 -20.71
C ASP A 64 19.56 -22.59 -21.11
N PHE A 65 20.03 -21.63 -20.30
CA PHE A 65 19.89 -20.19 -20.58
C PHE A 65 20.69 -19.74 -21.80
N TYR A 66 21.89 -20.27 -21.99
CA TYR A 66 22.82 -19.86 -23.05
C TYR A 66 22.89 -20.85 -24.23
N HIS A 67 21.85 -21.67 -24.44
CA HIS A 67 21.80 -22.66 -25.52
C HIS A 67 22.10 -22.09 -26.91
N ARG A 68 21.80 -20.80 -27.15
CA ARG A 68 22.03 -20.12 -28.45
C ARG A 68 23.51 -19.94 -28.79
N ILE A 69 24.38 -19.96 -27.80
CA ILE A 69 25.84 -19.83 -27.98
C ILE A 69 26.55 -21.17 -27.70
N ALA A 70 25.81 -22.26 -27.56
CA ALA A 70 26.38 -23.57 -27.18
C ALA A 70 27.35 -24.14 -28.22
N ASP A 71 27.21 -23.76 -29.49
CA ASP A 71 28.08 -24.20 -30.59
C ASP A 71 29.40 -23.41 -30.68
N GLN A 72 29.62 -22.41 -29.82
CA GLN A 72 30.84 -21.61 -29.82
C GLN A 72 32.01 -22.38 -29.18
N PRO A 73 33.24 -22.26 -29.73
CA PRO A 73 34.39 -23.04 -29.27
C PRO A 73 34.83 -22.70 -27.84
N ASP A 74 34.50 -21.52 -27.34
CA ASP A 74 34.78 -21.02 -25.98
C ASP A 74 33.63 -21.27 -24.99
N PHE A 75 32.55 -21.94 -25.42
CA PHE A 75 31.36 -22.13 -24.59
C PHE A 75 31.66 -22.89 -23.28
N GLU A 76 32.54 -23.90 -23.31
CA GLU A 76 32.92 -24.64 -22.10
C GLU A 76 33.67 -23.77 -21.08
N GLU A 77 34.53 -22.86 -21.56
CA GLU A 77 35.19 -21.88 -20.70
C GLU A 77 34.19 -20.85 -20.15
N PHE A 78 33.20 -20.47 -20.95
CA PHE A 78 32.10 -19.60 -20.53
C PHE A 78 31.20 -20.26 -19.47
N VAL A 79 30.89 -21.55 -19.58
CA VAL A 79 30.13 -22.28 -18.54
C VAL A 79 30.90 -22.30 -17.22
N LEU A 80 32.21 -22.58 -17.26
CA LEU A 80 33.07 -22.53 -16.08
C LEU A 80 33.09 -21.11 -15.47
N PHE A 81 33.16 -20.07 -16.30
CA PHE A 81 33.10 -18.68 -15.84
C PHE A 81 31.78 -18.35 -15.13
N MET A 82 30.63 -18.68 -15.73
CA MET A 82 29.31 -18.37 -15.17
C MET A 82 28.97 -19.15 -13.89
N THR A 83 29.56 -20.34 -13.72
CA THR A 83 29.39 -21.19 -12.52
C THR A 83 30.41 -20.90 -11.42
N SER A 84 31.47 -20.14 -11.72
CA SER A 84 32.57 -19.85 -10.78
C SER A 84 32.20 -18.90 -9.63
N SER A 85 31.21 -18.03 -9.81
CA SER A 85 30.86 -16.98 -8.86
C SER A 85 29.40 -16.53 -9.01
N LEU A 86 28.92 -15.74 -8.04
CA LEU A 86 27.52 -15.33 -7.94
C LEU A 86 27.11 -14.47 -9.14
N SER A 87 26.04 -14.89 -9.81
CA SER A 87 25.33 -14.09 -10.79
C SER A 87 24.13 -13.40 -10.13
N HIS A 88 23.70 -12.27 -10.70
CA HIS A 88 22.50 -11.57 -10.25
C HIS A 88 21.40 -11.76 -11.28
N ILE A 89 20.32 -12.42 -10.91
CA ILE A 89 19.19 -12.70 -11.80
C ILE A 89 18.07 -11.75 -11.45
N LEU A 90 17.53 -11.07 -12.46
CA LEU A 90 16.47 -10.08 -12.33
C LEU A 90 15.27 -10.51 -13.18
N VAL A 91 14.07 -10.43 -12.61
CA VAL A 91 12.83 -10.46 -13.39
C VAL A 91 12.41 -9.02 -13.63
N VAL A 92 12.26 -8.65 -14.89
CA VAL A 92 12.03 -7.27 -15.32
C VAL A 92 10.72 -7.19 -16.11
N SER A 93 9.92 -6.17 -15.87
CA SER A 93 8.68 -5.91 -16.62
C SER A 93 8.75 -4.55 -17.32
N GLN A 94 7.92 -4.37 -18.35
CA GLN A 94 7.76 -3.08 -18.98
C GLN A 94 6.92 -2.15 -18.09
N GLY A 95 7.40 -0.93 -17.82
CA GLY A 95 6.64 0.07 -17.07
C GLY A 95 5.41 0.55 -17.83
N ASN A 96 4.27 0.67 -17.13
CA ASN A 96 3.05 1.27 -17.68
C ASN A 96 3.24 2.79 -17.86
N GLU A 97 2.82 3.33 -19.02
CA GLU A 97 2.79 4.78 -19.23
C GLU A 97 1.75 5.41 -18.29
N GLU A 98 2.21 6.12 -17.27
CA GLU A 98 1.62 7.38 -16.79
C GLU A 98 2.56 8.03 -15.76
N GLN A 99 3.46 8.88 -16.23
CA GLN A 99 3.94 10.07 -15.51
C GLN A 99 4.71 10.97 -16.48
N PRO A 100 4.16 12.14 -16.87
CA PRO A 100 4.99 13.22 -17.38
C PRO A 100 5.77 13.80 -16.20
N THR A 101 7.10 13.75 -16.29
CA THR A 101 8.00 14.55 -15.46
C THR A 101 7.69 16.03 -15.70
N LEU A 102 7.09 16.71 -14.73
CA LEU A 102 7.02 18.17 -14.70
C LEU A 102 8.42 18.70 -14.39
N GLY A 103 9.18 18.95 -15.44
CA GLY A 103 10.43 19.73 -15.39
C GLY A 103 10.12 21.21 -15.21
N GLU A 104 10.70 21.77 -14.15
CA GLU A 104 11.31 23.10 -14.05
C GLU A 104 10.86 24.17 -15.07
N THR A 105 10.07 25.15 -14.60
CA THR A 105 9.97 26.45 -15.25
C THR A 105 10.67 27.51 -14.37
N GLY A 106 11.95 27.76 -14.68
CA GLY A 106 12.66 29.00 -14.37
C GLY A 106 12.79 29.87 -15.63
N PRO A 107 13.01 31.20 -15.51
CA PRO A 107 12.44 32.19 -16.42
C PRO A 107 13.26 32.45 -17.69
N ASN A 108 12.52 32.76 -18.77
CA ASN A 108 12.97 33.29 -20.05
C ASN A 108 13.86 34.54 -19.93
N PRO A 109 14.84 34.69 -20.83
CA PRO A 109 15.09 35.97 -21.49
C PRO A 109 14.97 35.89 -23.01
N LYS A 110 14.73 37.06 -23.58
CA LYS A 110 14.20 37.34 -24.91
C LYS A 110 15.24 37.30 -26.05
N THR A 111 14.67 37.22 -27.25
CA THR A 111 14.99 37.94 -28.52
C THR A 111 16.14 37.51 -29.43
N GLU A 112 15.72 37.31 -30.70
CA GLU A 112 16.26 37.84 -31.97
C GLU A 112 16.80 36.81 -32.98
N ASP A 113 15.98 36.64 -34.04
CA ASP A 113 16.25 36.64 -35.48
C ASP A 113 17.41 35.80 -36.07
N GLU A 114 17.08 34.92 -37.03
CA GLU A 114 17.47 35.08 -38.45
C GLU A 114 16.86 34.00 -39.38
N GLU A 115 16.63 34.41 -40.62
CA GLU A 115 15.82 33.81 -41.69
C GLU A 115 16.57 32.80 -42.61
N ILE A 116 15.85 31.73 -42.98
CA ILE A 116 15.54 31.22 -44.35
C ILE A 116 16.67 30.93 -45.38
N ASN A 117 16.82 29.66 -45.82
CA ASN A 117 16.46 29.12 -47.17
C ASN A 117 16.89 27.63 -47.36
N GLU A 118 15.95 26.68 -47.54
CA GLU A 118 15.56 25.94 -48.78
C GLU A 118 16.66 25.04 -49.40
N ASP A 119 16.49 23.73 -49.65
CA ASP A 119 15.36 23.09 -50.36
C ASP A 119 15.25 21.54 -50.18
N HIS A 120 13.99 21.06 -50.20
CA HIS A 120 13.45 19.69 -50.46
C HIS A 120 13.49 18.53 -49.41
N PRO A 121 12.47 17.63 -49.40
CA PRO A 121 11.02 17.84 -49.35
C PRO A 121 10.41 17.31 -48.02
N ALA A 122 9.31 17.91 -47.58
CA ALA A 122 8.54 17.44 -46.43
C ALA A 122 7.93 16.05 -46.70
N VAL A 123 8.46 15.02 -46.04
CA VAL A 123 7.74 13.76 -45.86
C VAL A 123 6.65 14.03 -44.81
N VAL A 124 5.42 14.18 -45.28
CA VAL A 124 4.21 14.11 -44.47
C VAL A 124 4.16 12.71 -43.84
N ILE A 125 4.57 12.58 -42.58
CA ILE A 125 4.38 11.35 -41.81
C ILE A 125 2.90 11.27 -41.42
N PRO A 126 2.15 10.23 -41.82
CA PRO A 126 0.76 10.07 -41.42
C PRO A 126 0.64 9.94 -39.89
N PRO A 127 -0.40 10.47 -39.25
CA PRO A 127 -0.62 10.29 -37.82
C PRO A 127 -1.05 8.83 -37.57
N GLY A 128 -0.08 7.97 -37.23
CA GLY A 128 -0.37 6.54 -37.04
C GLY A 128 0.81 5.60 -36.88
N MET A 129 2.02 6.07 -36.54
CA MET A 129 3.14 5.19 -36.23
C MET A 129 3.48 5.26 -34.74
N LYS A 130 3.11 4.21 -33.99
CA LYS A 130 3.68 3.93 -32.67
C LYS A 130 5.20 3.90 -32.85
N LYS A 131 5.95 4.77 -32.16
CA LYS A 131 7.40 4.59 -32.00
C LYS A 131 7.61 3.17 -31.49
N LYS A 132 8.23 2.31 -32.30
CA LYS A 132 8.62 0.96 -31.89
C LYS A 132 9.56 1.17 -30.69
N ARG A 133 9.10 0.84 -29.48
CA ARG A 133 9.93 0.94 -28.29
C ARG A 133 11.06 -0.08 -28.45
N ASP A 134 12.29 0.39 -28.29
CA ASP A 134 13.49 -0.46 -28.34
C ASP A 134 13.35 -1.60 -27.30
N SER A 135 13.79 -2.81 -27.63
CA SER A 135 13.77 -3.93 -26.67
C SER A 135 14.77 -3.69 -25.54
N LEU A 136 14.62 -4.40 -24.40
CA LEU A 136 15.54 -4.24 -23.26
C LEU A 136 16.98 -4.60 -23.68
N GLN A 137 17.12 -5.62 -24.51
CA GLN A 137 18.37 -6.02 -25.14
C GLN A 137 18.96 -4.88 -25.99
N GLU A 138 18.17 -4.26 -26.86
CA GLU A 138 18.63 -3.16 -27.73
C GLU A 138 19.07 -1.93 -26.90
N TYR A 139 18.39 -1.65 -25.78
CA TYR A 139 18.81 -0.60 -24.85
C TYR A 139 20.16 -0.90 -24.19
N LEU A 140 20.36 -2.14 -23.71
CA LEU A 140 21.61 -2.54 -23.05
C LEU A 140 22.80 -2.55 -24.00
N GLU A 141 22.58 -2.90 -25.27
CA GLU A 141 23.58 -2.80 -26.33
C GLU A 141 23.99 -1.34 -26.59
N ARG A 142 23.03 -0.41 -26.71
CA ARG A 142 23.31 1.03 -26.87
C ARG A 142 24.07 1.64 -25.69
N GLN A 143 23.91 1.11 -24.49
CA GLN A 143 24.60 1.59 -23.29
C GLN A 143 25.93 0.87 -23.02
N HIS A 144 26.38 -0.02 -23.90
CA HIS A 144 27.58 -0.85 -23.74
C HIS A 144 27.59 -1.73 -22.47
N ILE A 145 26.40 -2.20 -22.06
CA ILE A 145 26.20 -3.03 -20.85
C ILE A 145 25.97 -4.50 -21.20
N SER A 146 25.70 -4.83 -22.46
CA SER A 146 25.54 -6.23 -22.93
C SER A 146 26.73 -7.13 -22.59
N GLN A 147 27.93 -6.56 -22.42
CA GLN A 147 29.09 -7.31 -21.93
C GLN A 147 28.92 -7.83 -20.49
N PHE A 148 28.12 -7.15 -19.66
CA PHE A 148 27.94 -7.41 -18.22
C PHE A 148 26.55 -7.96 -17.85
N CYS A 149 25.56 -7.86 -18.75
CA CYS A 149 24.18 -8.23 -18.49
C CYS A 149 23.54 -8.80 -19.77
N ASP A 150 23.14 -10.07 -19.73
CA ASP A 150 22.41 -10.72 -20.83
C ASP A 150 20.92 -10.77 -20.50
N VAL A 151 20.07 -10.71 -21.54
CA VAL A 151 18.61 -10.69 -21.39
C VAL A 151 17.96 -11.75 -22.26
N GLU A 152 16.96 -12.44 -21.70
CA GLU A 152 16.04 -13.29 -22.46
C GLU A 152 14.67 -12.59 -22.55
N GLU A 153 14.18 -12.45 -23.78
CA GLU A 153 12.95 -11.73 -24.13
C GLU A 153 11.87 -12.67 -24.71
N THR A 154 12.21 -13.93 -24.97
CA THR A 154 11.32 -14.91 -25.58
C THR A 154 10.32 -15.42 -24.55
N VAL A 155 9.03 -15.14 -24.74
CA VAL A 155 7.95 -15.48 -23.77
C VAL A 155 8.02 -16.92 -23.25
N THR A 156 8.27 -17.90 -24.13
CA THR A 156 8.39 -19.32 -23.74
C THR A 156 9.58 -19.56 -22.80
N ASN A 157 10.74 -19.00 -23.13
CA ASN A 157 11.96 -19.16 -22.34
C ASN A 157 11.87 -18.37 -21.02
N VAL A 158 11.34 -17.14 -21.06
CA VAL A 158 11.09 -16.32 -19.87
C VAL A 158 10.19 -17.06 -18.89
N ASN A 159 9.09 -17.65 -19.34
CA ASN A 159 8.20 -18.42 -18.46
C ASN A 159 8.89 -19.65 -17.87
N HIS A 160 9.66 -20.38 -18.68
CA HIS A 160 10.43 -21.53 -18.21
C HIS A 160 11.47 -21.13 -17.15
N PHE A 161 12.25 -20.08 -17.40
CA PHE A 161 13.28 -19.63 -16.48
C PHE A 161 12.72 -18.92 -15.25
N ILE A 162 11.55 -18.29 -15.32
CA ILE A 162 10.82 -17.83 -14.13
C ILE A 162 10.50 -19.04 -13.24
N ASP A 163 10.03 -20.16 -13.79
CA ASP A 163 9.73 -21.36 -12.99
C ASP A 163 11.00 -21.99 -12.38
N VAL A 164 12.11 -21.97 -13.13
CA VAL A 164 13.41 -22.51 -12.68
C VAL A 164 14.06 -21.61 -11.63
N PHE A 165 14.01 -20.29 -11.82
CA PHE A 165 14.73 -19.34 -10.99
C PHE A 165 13.88 -18.80 -9.83
N PHE A 166 12.58 -18.69 -10.03
CA PHE A 166 11.62 -18.10 -9.11
C PHE A 166 10.30 -18.92 -9.10
N PRO A 167 10.31 -20.17 -8.61
CA PRO A 167 9.12 -21.04 -8.62
C PRO A 167 7.92 -20.42 -7.89
N ASP A 168 8.17 -19.56 -6.91
CA ASP A 168 7.12 -18.83 -6.17
C ASP A 168 6.64 -17.55 -6.88
N PHE A 169 7.23 -17.13 -8.00
CA PHE A 169 6.85 -15.89 -8.70
C PHE A 169 5.40 -15.91 -9.17
N LYS A 170 4.94 -17.06 -9.68
CA LYS A 170 3.54 -17.24 -10.09
C LYS A 170 2.58 -17.30 -8.89
N ASN A 171 3.02 -17.88 -7.77
CA ASN A 171 2.25 -17.91 -6.53
C ASN A 171 2.13 -16.52 -5.91
N MET A 172 3.23 -15.76 -5.84
CA MET A 172 3.26 -14.40 -5.30
C MET A 172 2.43 -13.40 -6.11
N LYS A 173 2.29 -13.61 -7.42
CA LYS A 173 1.42 -12.78 -8.29
C LYS A 173 -0.06 -13.17 -8.25
N ASN A 174 -0.37 -14.40 -7.83
CA ASN A 174 -1.75 -14.85 -7.60
C ASN A 174 -2.23 -14.62 -6.16
N LEU A 175 -1.40 -14.08 -5.26
CA LEU A 175 -1.82 -13.68 -3.92
C LEU A 175 -2.83 -12.52 -4.02
N LYS A 176 -4.09 -12.84 -4.22
CA LYS A 176 -5.18 -11.87 -4.15
C LYS A 176 -5.51 -11.76 -2.67
N LEU A 177 -4.78 -10.88 -1.99
CA LEU A 177 -5.05 -10.56 -0.59
C LEU A 177 -6.46 -9.98 -0.48
N GLU A 178 -7.37 -10.79 0.06
CA GLU A 178 -8.75 -10.43 0.31
C GLU A 178 -8.86 -9.84 1.72
N LYS A 179 -9.61 -8.74 1.82
CA LYS A 179 -9.99 -8.14 3.08
C LYS A 179 -11.39 -8.60 3.43
N ILE A 180 -11.58 -9.11 4.63
CA ILE A 180 -12.88 -9.53 5.11
C ILE A 180 -13.18 -8.93 6.48
N LEU A 181 -14.46 -8.73 6.77
CA LEU A 181 -14.91 -8.43 8.12
C LEU A 181 -15.18 -9.74 8.85
N ALA A 182 -14.61 -9.86 10.05
CA ALA A 182 -14.99 -10.86 11.02
C ALA A 182 -15.52 -10.16 12.28
N LEU A 183 -16.58 -10.71 12.88
CA LEU A 183 -17.16 -10.16 14.10
C LEU A 183 -17.32 -11.26 15.15
N LEU A 184 -16.74 -11.03 16.33
CA LEU A 184 -16.95 -11.87 17.51
C LEU A 184 -18.11 -11.28 18.30
N GLN A 185 -19.18 -12.06 18.46
CA GLN A 185 -20.35 -11.66 19.26
C GLN A 185 -19.98 -11.43 20.73
N PRO A 186 -20.81 -10.69 21.50
CA PRO A 186 -20.43 -10.23 22.83
C PRO A 186 -20.03 -11.33 23.81
N ALA A 187 -20.73 -12.46 23.81
CA ALA A 187 -20.41 -13.57 24.70
C ALA A 187 -19.03 -14.18 24.39
N LEU A 188 -18.74 -14.43 23.10
CA LEU A 188 -17.44 -14.96 22.66
C LEU A 188 -16.30 -13.99 22.92
N PHE A 189 -16.53 -12.71 22.66
CA PHE A 189 -15.56 -11.65 22.92
C PHE A 189 -15.17 -11.57 24.41
N GLN A 190 -16.12 -11.79 25.32
CA GLN A 190 -15.86 -11.73 26.75
C GLN A 190 -15.10 -12.94 27.29
N GLU A 191 -15.42 -14.14 26.80
CA GLU A 191 -14.92 -15.39 27.41
C GLU A 191 -13.70 -16.00 26.71
N LYS A 192 -13.58 -15.84 25.39
CA LYS A 192 -12.68 -16.65 24.55
C LYS A 192 -11.94 -15.88 23.45
N LYS A 193 -11.85 -14.55 23.54
CA LYS A 193 -11.23 -13.75 22.47
C LYS A 193 -9.78 -14.15 22.18
N GLU A 194 -8.96 -14.42 23.20
CA GLU A 194 -7.55 -14.76 23.03
C GLU A 194 -7.38 -16.07 22.25
N ASP A 195 -8.22 -17.06 22.53
CA ASP A 195 -8.22 -18.35 21.83
C ASP A 195 -8.57 -18.16 20.35
N VAL A 196 -9.57 -17.33 20.05
CA VAL A 196 -9.99 -17.03 18.67
C VAL A 196 -8.90 -16.26 17.92
N LEU A 197 -8.30 -15.23 18.52
CA LEU A 197 -7.24 -14.44 17.91
C LEU A 197 -6.02 -15.30 17.58
N LYS A 198 -5.64 -16.20 18.49
CA LYS A 198 -4.55 -17.14 18.25
C LYS A 198 -4.85 -18.06 17.07
N ILE A 199 -6.07 -18.60 16.97
CA ILE A 199 -6.45 -19.43 15.83
C ILE A 199 -6.42 -18.64 14.52
N ILE A 200 -6.87 -17.39 14.51
CA ILE A 200 -6.81 -16.51 13.34
C ILE A 200 -5.36 -16.35 12.86
N GLU A 201 -4.42 -16.13 13.78
CA GLU A 201 -2.99 -16.03 13.48
C GLU A 201 -2.39 -17.36 13.01
N ASP A 202 -2.67 -18.46 13.70
CA ASP A 202 -2.19 -19.82 13.38
C ASP A 202 -2.71 -20.28 12.01
N GLU A 203 -3.93 -19.90 11.65
CA GLU A 203 -4.53 -20.15 10.35
C GLU A 203 -3.92 -19.28 9.25
N GLY A 204 -3.10 -18.27 9.58
CA GLY A 204 -2.37 -17.42 8.65
C GLY A 204 -3.13 -16.19 8.17
N PHE A 205 -4.15 -15.73 8.90
CA PHE A 205 -4.72 -14.39 8.68
C PHE A 205 -3.86 -13.32 9.35
N LYS A 206 -3.75 -12.17 8.69
CA LYS A 206 -3.21 -10.95 9.30
C LYS A 206 -4.35 -10.06 9.75
N ILE A 207 -4.38 -9.69 11.03
CA ILE A 207 -5.34 -8.72 11.55
C ILE A 207 -4.87 -7.32 11.15
N LEU A 208 -5.56 -6.71 10.20
CA LEU A 208 -5.25 -5.36 9.73
C LEU A 208 -5.80 -4.30 10.67
N LEU A 209 -7.04 -4.48 11.12
CA LEU A 209 -7.74 -3.57 12.03
C LEU A 209 -8.54 -4.39 13.04
N GLN A 210 -8.69 -3.86 14.26
CA GLN A 210 -9.61 -4.38 15.25
C GLN A 210 -10.27 -3.25 16.02
N ARG A 211 -11.55 -3.39 16.36
CA ARG A 211 -12.30 -2.38 17.10
C ARG A 211 -13.42 -3.02 17.92
N GLN A 212 -13.56 -2.58 19.16
CA GLN A 212 -14.73 -2.88 19.96
C GLN A 212 -15.90 -1.99 19.51
N ILE A 213 -17.01 -2.61 19.14
CA ILE A 213 -18.23 -1.92 18.69
C ILE A 213 -19.43 -2.40 19.53
N VAL A 214 -20.43 -1.55 19.70
CA VAL A 214 -21.73 -1.93 20.25
C VAL A 214 -22.72 -1.74 19.12
N LEU A 215 -23.36 -2.82 18.68
CA LEU A 215 -24.26 -2.77 17.54
C LEU A 215 -25.61 -2.18 17.94
N SER A 216 -26.13 -1.27 17.12
CA SER A 216 -27.54 -0.89 17.14
C SER A 216 -28.41 -2.04 16.63
N LYS A 217 -29.72 -1.96 16.90
CA LYS A 217 -30.67 -2.95 16.39
C LYS A 217 -30.71 -2.94 14.86
N GLU A 218 -30.68 -1.76 14.24
CA GLU A 218 -30.65 -1.59 12.79
C GLU A 218 -29.36 -2.15 12.18
N GLU A 219 -28.20 -1.92 12.81
CA GLU A 219 -26.91 -2.43 12.36
C GLU A 219 -26.88 -3.97 12.40
N ALA A 220 -27.32 -4.57 13.51
CA ALA A 220 -27.40 -6.02 13.65
C ALA A 220 -28.36 -6.64 12.62
N GLN A 221 -29.51 -6.01 12.37
CA GLN A 221 -30.48 -6.47 11.35
C GLN A 221 -29.89 -6.40 9.95
N THR A 222 -29.11 -5.36 9.66
CA THR A 222 -28.46 -5.19 8.35
C THR A 222 -27.40 -6.27 8.12
N LEU A 223 -26.55 -6.53 9.12
CA LEU A 223 -25.52 -7.58 9.05
C LEU A 223 -26.12 -8.99 8.90
N CYS A 224 -27.25 -9.24 9.55
CA CYS A 224 -27.89 -10.56 9.58
C CYS A 224 -29.10 -10.66 8.64
N LYS A 225 -29.21 -9.78 7.65
CA LYS A 225 -30.38 -9.71 6.74
C LYS A 225 -30.68 -11.05 6.06
N GLU A 226 -29.66 -11.85 5.76
CA GLU A 226 -29.84 -13.18 5.18
C GLU A 226 -30.63 -14.16 6.08
N TYR A 227 -30.62 -13.94 7.39
CA TYR A 227 -31.34 -14.73 8.38
C TYR A 227 -32.72 -14.16 8.74
N GLU A 228 -33.21 -13.12 8.06
CA GLU A 228 -34.45 -12.41 8.44
C GLU A 228 -35.68 -13.35 8.51
N ASN A 229 -35.69 -14.40 7.69
CA ASN A 229 -36.78 -15.38 7.64
C ASN A 229 -36.61 -16.56 8.62
N GLU A 230 -35.53 -16.59 9.41
CA GLU A 230 -35.25 -17.68 10.35
C GLU A 230 -35.95 -17.45 11.70
N ASP A 231 -36.51 -18.50 12.30
CA ASP A 231 -37.25 -18.43 13.57
C ASP A 231 -36.41 -17.90 14.74
N TYR A 232 -35.09 -17.96 14.63
CA TYR A 232 -34.14 -17.49 15.63
C TYR A 232 -33.61 -16.06 15.38
N PHE A 233 -34.02 -15.40 14.29
CA PHE A 233 -33.53 -14.06 13.93
C PHE A 233 -33.69 -13.05 15.05
N GLY A 234 -34.86 -12.99 15.69
CA GLY A 234 -35.10 -12.07 16.81
C GLY A 234 -34.13 -12.25 17.98
N LYS A 235 -33.80 -13.50 18.33
CA LYS A 235 -32.85 -13.83 19.41
C LYS A 235 -31.40 -13.51 19.01
N LEU A 236 -31.05 -13.70 17.73
CA LEU A 236 -29.74 -13.33 17.19
C LEU A 236 -29.51 -11.81 17.34
N ILE A 237 -30.48 -10.99 16.92
CA ILE A 237 -30.41 -9.53 17.05
C ILE A 237 -30.29 -9.12 18.52
N GLU A 238 -31.15 -9.64 19.40
CA GLU A 238 -31.09 -9.36 20.84
C GLU A 238 -29.68 -9.60 21.40
N LYS A 239 -29.05 -10.72 21.05
CA LYS A 239 -27.70 -11.04 21.52
C LYS A 239 -26.60 -10.19 20.89
N MET A 240 -26.66 -9.89 19.61
CA MET A 240 -25.67 -9.02 18.96
C MET A 240 -25.70 -7.60 19.56
N THR A 241 -26.88 -7.14 20.02
CA THR A 241 -27.06 -5.85 20.69
C THR A 241 -26.86 -5.89 22.22
N SER A 242 -26.63 -7.08 22.80
CA SER A 242 -26.57 -7.25 24.28
C SER A 242 -25.31 -6.69 24.93
N GLY A 243 -24.29 -6.36 24.14
CA GLY A 243 -23.02 -5.90 24.67
C GLY A 243 -22.00 -5.58 23.58
N PRO A 244 -20.74 -5.31 23.98
CA PRO A 244 -19.68 -5.01 23.03
C PRO A 244 -19.29 -6.26 22.23
N SER A 245 -19.18 -6.12 20.92
CA SER A 245 -18.60 -7.10 19.99
C SER A 245 -17.21 -6.65 19.56
N LEU A 246 -16.38 -7.59 19.11
CA LEU A 246 -15.08 -7.28 18.51
C LEU A 246 -15.16 -7.44 17.00
N ALA A 247 -15.07 -6.33 16.28
CA ALA A 247 -14.93 -6.32 14.83
C ALA A 247 -13.46 -6.40 14.45
N LEU A 248 -13.13 -7.24 13.47
CA LEU A 248 -11.79 -7.50 12.96
C LEU A 248 -11.81 -7.36 11.44
N VAL A 249 -10.80 -6.69 10.88
CA VAL A 249 -10.52 -6.71 9.45
C VAL A 249 -9.36 -7.67 9.22
N LEU A 250 -9.66 -8.81 8.61
CA LEU A 250 -8.68 -9.85 8.36
C LEU A 250 -8.19 -9.77 6.91
N VAL A 251 -6.90 -10.04 6.71
CA VAL A 251 -6.26 -10.09 5.40
C VAL A 251 -5.59 -11.43 5.20
N ARG A 252 -5.92 -12.09 4.09
CA ARG A 252 -5.31 -13.36 3.66
C ARG A 252 -5.55 -13.57 2.18
N ASP A 253 -4.70 -14.35 1.55
CA ASP A 253 -5.01 -14.92 0.23
C ASP A 253 -6.22 -15.86 0.31
N HIS A 254 -7.17 -15.72 -0.62
CA HIS A 254 -8.47 -16.43 -0.59
C HIS A 254 -9.18 -16.33 0.78
N GLY A 255 -9.02 -15.18 1.45
CA GLY A 255 -9.42 -14.99 2.84
C GLY A 255 -10.90 -15.23 3.09
N LEU A 256 -11.79 -14.85 2.17
CA LEU A 256 -13.23 -15.02 2.33
C LEU A 256 -13.63 -16.49 2.40
N GLN A 257 -13.15 -17.29 1.45
CA GLN A 257 -13.45 -18.71 1.37
C GLN A 257 -12.86 -19.46 2.57
N HIS A 258 -11.58 -19.20 2.88
CA HIS A 258 -10.90 -19.83 4.01
C HIS A 258 -11.58 -19.49 5.33
N TRP A 259 -12.03 -18.23 5.51
CA TRP A 259 -12.75 -17.84 6.71
C TRP A 259 -14.06 -18.60 6.82
N LYS A 260 -14.89 -18.63 5.77
CA LYS A 260 -16.16 -19.38 5.76
C LYS A 260 -16.01 -20.85 6.11
N GLU A 261 -14.98 -21.50 5.58
CA GLU A 261 -14.67 -22.90 5.90
C GLU A 261 -14.26 -23.07 7.37
N LEU A 262 -13.45 -22.15 7.89
CA LEU A 262 -12.99 -22.15 9.27
C LEU A 262 -14.13 -21.93 10.28
N ILE A 263 -15.02 -20.95 10.04
CA ILE A 263 -16.19 -20.73 10.90
C ILE A 263 -17.19 -21.90 10.81
N GLY A 264 -17.39 -22.44 9.61
CA GLY A 264 -18.35 -23.52 9.36
C GLY A 264 -19.81 -23.04 9.34
N PRO A 265 -20.78 -23.97 9.39
CA PRO A 265 -22.19 -23.68 9.22
C PRO A 265 -22.75 -22.66 10.22
N SER A 266 -23.74 -21.85 9.80
CA SER A 266 -24.38 -20.83 10.64
C SER A 266 -25.09 -21.37 11.88
N SER A 267 -25.42 -22.68 11.90
CA SER A 267 -26.01 -23.37 13.05
C SER A 267 -25.02 -24.33 13.70
N VAL A 268 -24.96 -24.26 15.04
CA VAL A 268 -24.12 -25.13 15.88
C VAL A 268 -24.44 -26.61 15.67
N GLN A 269 -25.71 -26.97 15.49
CA GLN A 269 -26.09 -28.37 15.31
C GLN A 269 -25.54 -28.92 13.99
N LYS A 270 -25.77 -28.20 12.89
CA LYS A 270 -25.21 -28.56 11.58
C LYS A 270 -23.69 -28.61 11.62
N ALA A 271 -23.06 -27.66 12.32
CA ALA A 271 -21.61 -27.65 12.51
C ALA A 271 -21.13 -28.92 13.24
N LYS A 272 -21.76 -29.30 14.36
CA LYS A 272 -21.39 -30.52 15.11
C LYS A 272 -21.60 -31.81 14.32
N GLU A 273 -22.57 -31.86 13.41
CA GLU A 273 -22.87 -33.05 12.61
C GLU A 273 -21.97 -33.16 11.36
N SER A 274 -21.66 -32.04 10.71
CA SER A 274 -20.94 -32.02 9.42
C SER A 274 -19.45 -31.64 9.54
N VAL A 275 -19.10 -30.69 10.40
CA VAL A 275 -17.74 -30.14 10.56
C VAL A 275 -17.44 -29.87 12.05
N PRO A 276 -17.18 -30.92 12.86
CA PRO A 276 -17.00 -30.77 14.31
C PRO A 276 -15.82 -29.88 14.73
N GLU A 277 -14.82 -29.76 13.85
CA GLU A 277 -13.61 -28.95 14.07
C GLU A 277 -13.79 -27.47 13.75
N SER A 278 -14.94 -27.08 13.17
CA SER A 278 -15.23 -25.68 12.84
C SER A 278 -15.30 -24.79 14.08
N LEU A 279 -14.97 -23.51 13.93
CA LEU A 279 -15.03 -22.56 15.06
C LEU A 279 -16.45 -22.44 15.63
N CYS A 280 -17.48 -22.56 14.79
CA CYS A 280 -18.87 -22.61 15.25
C CYS A 280 -19.13 -23.77 16.23
N ALA A 281 -18.62 -24.97 15.94
CA ALA A 281 -18.78 -26.12 16.82
C ALA A 281 -17.90 -26.03 18.08
N ARG A 282 -16.64 -25.59 17.92
CA ARG A 282 -15.66 -25.46 19.01
C ARG A 282 -16.02 -24.38 20.03
N PHE A 283 -16.56 -23.26 19.57
CA PHE A 283 -16.97 -22.13 20.41
C PHE A 283 -18.48 -22.05 20.60
N ALA A 284 -19.17 -23.18 20.45
CA ALA A 284 -20.58 -23.29 20.76
C ALA A 284 -20.84 -22.96 22.23
N MET A 285 -21.69 -21.97 22.49
CA MET A 285 -22.09 -21.59 23.85
C MET A 285 -23.44 -22.20 24.23
N GLU A 286 -23.59 -22.55 25.51
CA GLU A 286 -24.82 -23.16 26.01
C GLU A 286 -26.03 -22.25 25.80
N GLY A 287 -27.13 -22.85 25.32
CA GLY A 287 -28.39 -22.14 25.09
C GLY A 287 -28.48 -21.38 23.76
N LEU A 288 -27.51 -21.52 22.85
CA LEU A 288 -27.55 -20.93 21.52
C LEU A 288 -27.30 -21.95 20.39
N PRO A 289 -28.25 -22.11 19.44
CA PRO A 289 -28.05 -22.93 18.26
C PRO A 289 -27.35 -22.17 17.11
N ILE A 290 -26.69 -21.04 17.38
CA ILE A 290 -26.17 -20.09 16.37
C ILE A 290 -24.67 -19.87 16.48
N ASN A 291 -24.03 -19.63 15.33
CA ASN A 291 -22.61 -19.29 15.26
C ASN A 291 -22.32 -17.99 16.04
N GLN A 292 -21.26 -18.00 16.84
CA GLN A 292 -20.80 -16.85 17.64
C GLN A 292 -19.81 -15.94 16.89
N LEU A 293 -19.39 -16.38 15.72
CA LEU A 293 -18.55 -15.66 14.79
C LEU A 293 -19.37 -15.32 13.55
N TYR A 294 -19.17 -14.12 13.05
CA TYR A 294 -19.72 -13.67 11.78
C TYR A 294 -18.57 -13.41 10.80
N GLY A 295 -18.83 -13.67 9.52
CA GLY A 295 -17.95 -13.34 8.41
C GLY A 295 -18.78 -12.80 7.27
N SER A 296 -18.25 -11.83 6.53
CA SER A 296 -18.93 -11.28 5.36
C SER A 296 -19.31 -12.36 4.34
N ASP A 297 -20.41 -12.16 3.62
CA ASP A 297 -20.90 -13.16 2.67
C ASP A 297 -20.26 -13.08 1.28
N SER A 298 -19.73 -11.91 0.92
CA SER A 298 -19.07 -11.63 -0.35
C SER A 298 -17.97 -10.59 -0.14
N LEU A 299 -17.06 -10.45 -1.10
CA LEU A 299 -16.03 -9.40 -1.04
C LEU A 299 -16.65 -8.01 -1.12
N GLU A 300 -17.71 -7.85 -1.91
CA GLU A 300 -18.46 -6.60 -2.02
C GLU A 300 -19.18 -6.26 -0.71
N ALA A 301 -19.70 -7.26 0.00
CA ALA A 301 -20.27 -7.07 1.34
C ALA A 301 -19.18 -6.70 2.34
N ALA A 302 -18.05 -7.41 2.33
CA ALA A 302 -16.90 -7.11 3.17
C ALA A 302 -16.42 -5.67 2.98
N GLU A 303 -16.26 -5.18 1.75
CA GLU A 303 -15.84 -3.80 1.49
C GLU A 303 -16.80 -2.78 2.09
N ARG A 304 -18.12 -2.96 1.89
CA ARG A 304 -19.15 -2.06 2.44
C ARG A 304 -19.15 -2.08 3.97
N GLU A 305 -19.11 -3.28 4.57
CA GLU A 305 -19.15 -3.45 6.02
C GLU A 305 -17.87 -2.91 6.68
N ILE A 306 -16.70 -3.17 6.08
CA ILE A 306 -15.42 -2.61 6.53
C ILE A 306 -15.49 -1.09 6.49
N GLN A 307 -15.97 -0.48 5.39
CA GLN A 307 -16.10 0.98 5.30
C GLN A 307 -17.08 1.54 6.35
N TYR A 308 -18.13 0.79 6.68
CA TYR A 308 -19.12 1.20 7.67
C TYR A 308 -18.59 1.13 9.11
N PHE A 309 -18.02 0.00 9.53
CA PHE A 309 -17.53 -0.20 10.91
C PHE A 309 -16.14 0.41 11.16
N PHE A 310 -15.36 0.55 10.09
CA PHE A 310 -14.05 1.19 10.06
C PHE A 310 -14.05 2.31 9.01
N PRO A 311 -14.79 3.41 9.24
CA PRO A 311 -14.71 4.54 8.33
C PRO A 311 -13.27 5.09 8.35
N PRO A 312 -12.76 5.56 7.20
CA PRO A 312 -11.47 6.22 7.15
C PRO A 312 -11.47 7.40 8.13
N GLN A 313 -10.45 7.46 8.97
CA GLN A 313 -10.26 8.56 9.90
C GLN A 313 -9.43 9.63 9.22
N SER A 314 -9.61 10.87 9.65
CA SER A 314 -8.72 11.96 9.26
C SER A 314 -7.93 12.43 10.48
N THR A 315 -6.67 12.80 10.28
CA THR A 315 -5.81 13.37 11.30
C THR A 315 -5.08 14.59 10.77
N LEU A 316 -4.77 15.54 11.66
CA LEU A 316 -3.93 16.67 11.31
C LEU A 316 -2.46 16.23 11.36
N ALA A 317 -1.71 16.54 10.31
CA ALA A 317 -0.27 16.44 10.27
C ALA A 317 0.33 17.83 10.05
N LEU A 318 1.39 18.16 10.80
CA LEU A 318 2.15 19.39 10.62
C LEU A 318 3.62 19.04 10.47
N LEU A 319 4.25 19.52 9.41
CA LEU A 319 5.69 19.53 9.21
C LEU A 319 6.21 20.91 9.64
N LYS A 320 7.12 20.90 10.61
CA LYS A 320 7.66 22.08 11.28
C LYS A 320 8.60 22.87 10.36
N PRO A 321 8.81 24.18 10.62
CA PRO A 321 9.47 25.07 9.67
C PRO A 321 10.96 24.79 9.47
N HIS A 322 11.63 24.18 10.45
CA HIS A 322 13.06 23.84 10.36
C HIS A 322 13.40 22.75 9.34
N LEU A 323 12.40 22.06 8.77
CA LEU A 323 12.61 21.06 7.73
C LEU A 323 12.93 21.73 6.39
N THR A 324 14.00 21.27 5.77
CA THR A 324 14.36 21.66 4.39
C THR A 324 13.35 21.11 3.38
N GLN A 325 13.31 21.68 2.18
CA GLN A 325 12.41 21.24 1.12
C GLN A 325 12.59 19.74 0.78
N GLU A 326 13.83 19.29 0.65
CA GLU A 326 14.17 17.87 0.39
C GLU A 326 13.62 16.94 1.49
N GLN A 327 13.79 17.33 2.77
CA GLN A 327 13.25 16.56 3.89
C GLN A 327 11.71 16.52 3.90
N ARG A 328 11.05 17.63 3.50
CA ARG A 328 9.59 17.65 3.38
C ARG A 328 9.11 16.68 2.29
N GLU A 329 9.77 16.68 1.14
CA GLU A 329 9.44 15.79 0.03
C GLU A 329 9.64 14.31 0.41
N GLU A 330 10.71 14.01 1.13
CA GLU A 330 10.95 12.66 1.65
C GLU A 330 9.88 12.25 2.67
N ILE A 331 9.49 13.12 3.59
CA ILE A 331 8.39 12.85 4.53
C ILE A 331 7.07 12.64 3.78
N LEU A 332 6.76 13.44 2.77
CA LEU A 332 5.56 13.26 1.95
C LEU A 332 5.57 11.93 1.21
N LYS A 333 6.73 11.47 0.75
CA LYS A 333 6.89 10.14 0.16
C LYS A 333 6.60 9.05 1.19
N LEU A 334 7.18 9.13 2.39
CA LEU A 334 6.91 8.19 3.48
C LEU A 334 5.43 8.15 3.87
N VAL A 335 4.75 9.31 3.90
CA VAL A 335 3.30 9.41 4.18
C VAL A 335 2.50 8.62 3.14
N ARG A 336 2.80 8.79 1.85
CA ARG A 336 2.13 8.05 0.76
C ARG A 336 2.45 6.56 0.79
N GLU A 337 3.70 6.18 1.02
CA GLU A 337 4.14 4.78 1.15
C GLU A 337 3.50 4.10 2.36
N ALA A 338 3.27 4.84 3.43
CA ALA A 338 2.49 4.38 4.57
C ALA A 338 0.97 4.29 4.29
N GLY A 339 0.52 4.56 3.06
CA GLY A 339 -0.88 4.39 2.65
C GLY A 339 -1.82 5.48 3.15
N PHE A 340 -1.31 6.66 3.49
CA PHE A 340 -2.15 7.82 3.76
C PHE A 340 -2.54 8.51 2.46
N GLU A 341 -3.80 8.90 2.38
CA GLU A 341 -4.25 9.90 1.43
C GLU A 341 -4.06 11.30 2.02
N ILE A 342 -3.52 12.22 1.24
CA ILE A 342 -3.39 13.63 1.63
C ILE A 342 -4.59 14.37 1.04
N THR A 343 -5.65 14.52 1.83
CA THR A 343 -6.93 15.08 1.34
C THR A 343 -6.91 16.60 1.26
N GLN A 344 -6.18 17.26 2.16
CA GLN A 344 -5.89 18.69 2.09
C GLN A 344 -4.45 18.97 2.52
N MET A 345 -3.84 20.01 1.94
CA MET A 345 -2.56 20.54 2.38
C MET A 345 -2.49 22.05 2.16
N LYS A 346 -1.85 22.76 3.08
CA LYS A 346 -1.50 24.17 2.91
C LYS A 346 -0.24 24.52 3.66
N GLU A 347 0.55 25.39 3.07
CA GLU A 347 1.71 25.98 3.73
C GLU A 347 1.29 27.28 4.42
N MET A 348 1.66 27.45 5.70
CA MET A 348 1.23 28.55 6.54
C MET A 348 2.37 29.07 7.39
N LEU A 349 2.51 30.39 7.47
CA LEU A 349 3.30 31.04 8.50
C LEU A 349 2.43 31.17 9.75
N LEU A 350 2.61 30.28 10.72
CA LEU A 350 1.75 30.20 11.89
C LEU A 350 2.03 31.37 12.83
N ASN A 351 1.06 32.25 13.01
CA ASN A 351 1.09 33.24 14.09
C ASN A 351 0.65 32.62 15.44
N GLU A 352 0.71 33.37 16.53
CA GLU A 352 0.34 32.87 17.87
C GLU A 352 -1.11 32.33 17.93
N GLU A 353 -2.06 33.00 17.27
CA GLU A 353 -3.46 32.58 17.21
C GLU A 353 -3.62 31.25 16.45
N GLU A 354 -2.88 31.06 15.35
CA GLU A 354 -2.90 29.83 14.57
C GLU A 354 -2.14 28.69 15.25
N ALA A 355 -1.03 28.99 15.93
CA ALA A 355 -0.32 28.03 16.76
C ALA A 355 -1.22 27.52 17.89
N GLU A 356 -2.03 28.38 18.51
CA GLU A 356 -3.00 27.99 19.53
C GLU A 356 -4.06 27.02 18.99
N LYS A 357 -4.52 27.20 17.74
CA LYS A 357 -5.50 26.29 17.11
C LYS A 357 -4.99 24.85 17.04
N ILE A 358 -3.67 24.67 16.91
CA ILE A 358 -2.99 23.36 16.82
C ILE A 358 -2.51 22.87 18.20
N TYR A 359 -2.02 23.76 19.06
CA TYR A 359 -1.37 23.43 20.33
C TYR A 359 -2.17 23.82 21.58
N SER A 360 -3.50 23.95 21.46
CA SER A 360 -4.40 24.39 22.54
C SER A 360 -4.20 23.64 23.87
N LYS A 361 -3.91 22.33 23.83
CA LYS A 361 -3.71 21.50 25.04
C LYS A 361 -2.48 21.82 25.86
N ILE A 362 -1.44 22.39 25.24
CA ILE A 362 -0.21 22.76 25.93
C ILE A 362 -0.17 24.26 26.24
N LYS A 363 -1.23 25.00 25.92
CA LYS A 363 -1.37 26.41 26.31
C LYS A 363 -1.30 26.52 27.84
N GLY A 364 -0.42 27.40 28.32
CA GLY A 364 -0.16 27.60 29.75
C GLY A 364 0.87 26.64 30.36
N LYS A 365 1.53 25.78 29.56
CA LYS A 365 2.75 25.08 29.98
C LYS A 365 3.97 25.99 29.84
N ASP A 366 4.95 25.81 30.71
CA ASP A 366 6.15 26.67 30.76
C ASP A 366 6.93 26.73 29.43
N PHE A 367 6.88 25.65 28.63
CA PHE A 367 7.54 25.54 27.32
C PHE A 367 6.64 25.94 26.13
N TYR A 368 5.40 26.39 26.36
CA TYR A 368 4.47 26.75 25.29
C TYR A 368 5.02 27.87 24.42
N GLN A 369 5.62 28.88 25.06
CA GLN A 369 6.16 30.04 24.35
C GLN A 369 7.29 29.62 23.39
N ASP A 370 8.15 28.70 23.82
CA ASP A 370 9.25 28.17 22.99
C ASP A 370 8.71 27.42 21.75
N VAL A 371 7.56 26.75 21.87
CA VAL A 371 6.90 26.08 20.75
C VAL A 371 6.34 27.12 19.77
N VAL A 372 5.67 28.16 20.27
CA VAL A 372 5.14 29.24 19.43
C VAL A 372 6.26 29.95 18.69
N GLU A 373 7.35 30.31 19.38
CA GLU A 373 8.52 30.95 18.79
C GLU A 373 9.15 30.07 17.69
N MET A 374 9.29 28.76 17.94
CA MET A 374 9.79 27.84 16.93
C MET A 374 8.88 27.73 15.69
N LEU A 375 7.55 27.82 15.86
CA LEU A 375 6.60 27.78 14.74
C LEU A 375 6.58 29.08 13.92
N THR A 376 6.90 30.22 14.53
CA THR A 376 6.96 31.52 13.84
C THR A 376 8.28 31.75 13.09
N GLU A 377 9.30 30.89 13.30
CA GLU A 377 10.59 30.95 12.58
C GLU A 377 10.45 30.81 11.05
N GLY A 378 9.36 30.21 10.55
CA GLY A 378 9.16 30.01 9.13
C GLY A 378 7.85 29.30 8.77
N PRO A 379 7.61 29.04 7.48
CA PRO A 379 6.38 28.39 7.04
C PRO A 379 6.34 26.92 7.46
N SER A 380 5.22 26.49 8.04
CA SER A 380 4.90 25.09 8.33
C SER A 380 3.98 24.53 7.26
N LEU A 381 4.15 23.25 6.90
CA LEU A 381 3.22 22.57 6.01
C LEU A 381 2.19 21.81 6.86
N VAL A 382 0.93 22.22 6.77
CA VAL A 382 -0.19 21.60 7.49
C VAL A 382 -1.03 20.79 6.52
N MET A 383 -1.38 19.57 6.91
CA MET A 383 -2.06 18.60 6.06
C MET A 383 -3.16 17.87 6.81
N VAL A 384 -4.17 17.43 6.07
CA VAL A 384 -5.14 16.45 6.52
C VAL A 384 -4.78 15.11 5.89
N LEU A 385 -4.46 14.14 6.75
CA LEU A 385 -4.13 12.78 6.35
C LEU A 385 -5.32 11.87 6.62
N THR A 386 -5.79 11.17 5.59
CA THR A 386 -6.94 10.27 5.67
C THR A 386 -6.50 8.83 5.44
N ARG A 387 -6.87 7.95 6.38
CA ARG A 387 -6.57 6.52 6.37
C ARG A 387 -7.41 5.81 7.43
N TRP A 388 -7.61 4.50 7.29
CA TRP A 388 -8.03 3.68 8.43
C TRP A 388 -7.04 3.84 9.60
N ASN A 389 -7.58 4.09 10.79
CA ASN A 389 -6.78 4.37 11.99
C ASN A 389 -5.75 5.50 11.81
N ALA A 390 -6.06 6.52 11.00
CA ALA A 390 -5.12 7.57 10.62
C ALA A 390 -4.37 8.19 11.81
N VAL A 391 -5.05 8.47 12.92
CA VAL A 391 -4.41 9.04 14.10
C VAL A 391 -3.34 8.11 14.67
N SER A 392 -3.68 6.84 14.91
CA SER A 392 -2.77 5.85 15.47
C SER A 392 -1.61 5.57 14.52
N GLU A 393 -1.90 5.40 13.23
CA GLU A 393 -0.89 5.13 12.21
C GLU A 393 0.05 6.33 12.01
N TRP A 394 -0.46 7.57 12.09
CA TRP A 394 0.36 8.75 11.94
C TRP A 394 1.28 8.90 13.15
N ARG A 395 0.76 8.66 14.36
CA ARG A 395 1.57 8.63 15.59
C ARG A 395 2.66 7.56 15.53
N ARG A 396 2.35 6.37 15.01
CA ARG A 396 3.33 5.29 14.79
C ARG A 396 4.43 5.72 13.81
N LEU A 397 4.05 6.34 12.69
CA LEU A 397 4.98 6.84 11.67
C LEU A 397 5.86 8.00 12.19
N MET A 398 5.29 8.88 13.02
CA MET A 398 6.03 9.96 13.68
C MET A 398 7.05 9.44 14.70
N GLY A 399 6.69 8.44 15.51
CA GLY A 399 7.51 7.95 16.63
C GLY A 399 7.43 8.81 17.90
N PRO A 400 8.19 8.44 18.95
CA PRO A 400 8.28 9.20 20.21
C PRO A 400 8.59 10.68 20.02
N VAL A 401 8.11 11.54 20.93
CA VAL A 401 8.21 13.01 20.78
C VAL A 401 9.65 13.50 20.81
N GLU A 402 10.51 12.88 21.62
CA GLU A 402 11.94 13.16 21.73
C GLU A 402 12.72 12.39 20.64
N PRO A 403 13.44 13.07 19.72
CA PRO A 403 14.21 12.41 18.67
C PRO A 403 15.21 11.36 19.16
N GLU A 404 15.89 11.57 20.29
CA GLU A 404 16.84 10.57 20.81
C GLU A 404 16.14 9.29 21.30
N GLU A 405 14.98 9.44 21.96
CA GLU A 405 14.14 8.29 22.32
C GLU A 405 13.61 7.59 21.06
N ALA A 406 13.20 8.37 20.05
CA ALA A 406 12.72 7.83 18.78
C ALA A 406 13.79 7.02 18.05
N LYS A 407 15.06 7.46 18.05
CA LYS A 407 16.17 6.69 17.46
C LYS A 407 16.38 5.33 18.11
N ILE A 408 16.04 5.19 19.39
CA ILE A 408 16.19 3.93 20.14
C ILE A 408 14.95 3.04 19.93
N LEU A 409 13.74 3.58 20.12
CA LEU A 409 12.50 2.80 20.14
C LEU A 409 11.89 2.59 18.75
N SER A 410 12.15 3.49 17.81
CA SER A 410 11.56 3.48 16.46
C SER A 410 12.51 4.14 15.45
N PRO A 411 13.67 3.51 15.15
CA PRO A 411 14.74 4.12 14.32
C PRO A 411 14.28 4.61 12.95
N ASP A 412 13.29 3.95 12.36
CA ASP A 412 12.75 4.28 11.03
C ASP A 412 11.69 5.39 11.06
N SER A 413 11.32 5.89 12.25
CA SER A 413 10.30 6.93 12.40
C SER A 413 10.76 8.29 11.90
N ILE A 414 9.80 9.16 11.54
CA ILE A 414 10.10 10.51 11.05
C ILE A 414 10.90 11.31 12.09
N ARG A 415 10.55 11.22 13.38
CA ARG A 415 11.25 11.96 14.44
C ARG A 415 12.67 11.46 14.66
N ALA A 416 12.91 10.15 14.53
CA ALA A 416 14.25 9.59 14.62
C ALA A 416 15.16 10.08 13.47
N ARG A 417 14.61 10.13 12.26
CA ARG A 417 15.36 10.47 11.03
C ARG A 417 15.58 11.97 10.84
N PHE A 418 14.59 12.79 11.16
CA PHE A 418 14.59 14.22 10.81
C PHE A 418 14.54 15.16 12.02
N GLY A 419 14.30 14.64 13.23
CA GLY A 419 14.25 15.44 14.44
C GLY A 419 15.63 15.89 14.91
N ARG A 420 15.75 17.17 15.30
CA ARG A 420 16.97 17.78 15.84
C ARG A 420 16.95 17.98 17.35
N SER A 421 15.77 18.21 17.93
CA SER A 421 15.55 18.37 19.38
C SER A 421 14.06 18.20 19.70
N ILE A 422 13.70 18.21 20.99
CA ILE A 422 12.29 18.15 21.43
C ILE A 422 11.40 19.23 20.79
N LEU A 423 11.90 20.46 20.65
CA LEU A 423 11.19 21.56 19.99
C LEU A 423 11.22 21.41 18.46
N LYS A 424 12.37 21.00 17.90
CA LYS A 424 12.58 20.81 16.45
C LYS A 424 12.54 19.33 16.08
N ASN A 425 11.45 18.65 16.42
CA ASN A 425 11.26 17.22 16.20
C ASN A 425 10.58 16.88 14.86
N ALA A 426 10.80 17.66 13.80
CA ALA A 426 10.23 17.50 12.46
C ALA A 426 8.69 17.63 12.33
N VAL A 427 7.90 16.84 13.07
CA VAL A 427 6.47 16.64 12.81
C VAL A 427 5.58 16.64 14.06
N HIS A 428 4.35 17.09 13.87
CA HIS A 428 3.28 17.07 14.86
C HIS A 428 2.02 16.37 14.31
N GLY A 429 1.21 15.84 15.22
CA GLY A 429 -0.11 15.31 14.92
C GLY A 429 -0.94 15.10 16.17
N SER A 430 -2.24 14.95 15.95
CA SER A 430 -3.23 14.84 17.02
C SER A 430 -3.04 13.57 17.87
N SER A 431 -3.45 13.63 19.15
CA SER A 431 -3.34 12.50 20.07
C SER A 431 -4.51 11.52 19.98
N ASN A 432 -5.69 11.98 19.54
CA ASN A 432 -6.90 11.18 19.36
C ASN A 432 -7.78 11.75 18.23
N THR A 433 -8.83 11.02 17.87
CA THR A 433 -9.76 11.38 16.78
C THR A 433 -10.54 12.66 17.05
N TYR A 434 -10.94 12.91 18.30
CA TYR A 434 -11.64 14.14 18.70
C TYR A 434 -10.77 15.38 18.46
N GLU A 435 -9.52 15.36 18.94
CA GLU A 435 -8.57 16.44 18.74
C GLU A 435 -8.22 16.62 17.25
N ALA A 436 -8.07 15.52 16.52
CA ALA A 436 -7.88 15.58 15.07
C ALA A 436 -9.01 16.38 14.40
N MET A 437 -10.26 16.04 14.66
CA MET A 437 -11.40 16.77 14.07
C MET A 437 -11.47 18.22 14.55
N GLU A 438 -11.21 18.49 15.83
CA GLU A 438 -11.20 19.85 16.37
C GLU A 438 -10.14 20.72 15.69
N SER A 439 -8.90 20.24 15.60
CA SER A 439 -7.81 20.98 14.97
C SER A 439 -8.00 21.10 13.45
N ILE A 440 -8.50 20.05 12.78
CA ILE A 440 -8.84 20.12 11.35
C ILE A 440 -9.89 21.20 11.11
N ASN A 441 -11.01 21.20 11.86
CA ASN A 441 -12.08 22.19 11.67
C ASN A 441 -11.62 23.63 11.95
N ARG A 442 -10.69 23.81 12.90
CA ARG A 442 -10.11 25.13 13.21
C ARG A 442 -9.19 25.67 12.11
N ILE A 443 -8.52 24.78 11.39
CA ILE A 443 -7.52 25.13 10.37
C ILE A 443 -8.11 25.11 8.96
N PHE A 444 -9.01 24.16 8.67
CA PHE A 444 -9.66 23.92 7.38
C PHE A 444 -11.17 24.04 7.54
N ALA A 445 -11.67 25.29 7.53
CA ALA A 445 -13.08 25.60 7.79
C ALA A 445 -14.07 24.90 6.83
N ASP A 446 -13.61 24.48 5.64
CA ASP A 446 -14.42 23.79 4.61
C ASP A 446 -14.19 22.26 4.59
N PHE A 447 -13.53 21.68 5.60
CA PHE A 447 -13.33 20.23 5.65
C PHE A 447 -14.65 19.52 5.99
N VAL A 448 -15.18 18.77 5.01
CA VAL A 448 -16.30 17.85 5.22
C VAL A 448 -15.73 16.44 5.28
N PRO A 449 -15.76 15.75 6.43
CA PRO A 449 -15.31 14.36 6.52
C PRO A 449 -16.17 13.48 5.62
N GLU A 450 -15.57 12.47 5.00
CA GLU A 450 -16.31 11.41 4.33
C GLU A 450 -17.06 10.57 5.38
N THR A 451 -18.29 10.96 5.71
CA THR A 451 -19.18 10.17 6.56
C THR A 451 -20.04 9.23 5.70
N PRO A 452 -20.22 7.96 6.11
CA PRO A 452 -20.99 6.98 5.35
C PRO A 452 -22.48 7.34 5.19
N GLU A 453 -23.03 8.27 5.98
CA GLU A 453 -24.44 8.68 5.88
C GLU A 453 -24.82 9.27 4.51
N ARG A 454 -23.86 9.86 3.78
CA ARG A 454 -24.17 10.49 2.48
C ARG A 454 -24.47 9.47 1.37
N ASN A 455 -23.94 8.25 1.48
CA ASN A 455 -24.08 7.22 0.44
C ASN A 455 -25.39 6.43 0.52
N LEU A 456 -26.19 6.59 1.59
CA LEU A 456 -27.50 5.92 1.74
C LEU A 456 -28.66 6.69 1.07
N SER A 457 -28.42 7.91 0.59
CA SER A 457 -29.47 8.78 0.02
C SER A 457 -29.55 8.76 -1.51
N THR A 458 -28.66 8.04 -2.21
CA THR A 458 -28.59 8.09 -3.68
C THR A 458 -28.55 6.72 -4.38
N VAL A 459 -28.73 5.62 -3.65
CA VAL A 459 -28.93 4.30 -4.25
C VAL A 459 -30.38 3.89 -4.00
N PRO A 460 -31.21 3.67 -5.05
CA PRO A 460 -32.48 2.98 -4.84
C PRO A 460 -32.15 1.56 -4.37
N PHE A 461 -32.60 1.26 -3.15
CA PHE A 461 -32.39 0.01 -2.40
C PHE A 461 -33.03 -1.21 -3.05
#